data_AF-A0A954HF04-F1
#
_entry.id   AF-A0A954HF04-F1
#
_cell.length_a   1.000
_cell.length_b   1.000
_cell.length_c   1.000
_cell.angle_alpha   90.00
_cell.angle_beta   90.00
_cell.angle_gamma   90.00
#
_symmetry.space_group_name_H-M   'P 1'
#
loop_
_entity.id
_entity.type
_entity.pdbx_description
1 polymer ?
#
loop_
_entity_poly.entity_id
_entity_poly.type
_entity_poly.pdbx_seq_one_letter_code
_entity_poly.pdbx_strand_id
1 'polypeptide(L)' 'TRQSAEPPMTRFVALQLSQSHSYSIAKAQRDFGYEPLISAEEGFRRLEADFPSLLLCHPK' A
#
# COMPACT_ATOMS: atom_id res chain seq x y z
N THR A 1 16.22 -23.26 12.97
CA THR A 1 15.60 -23.30 11.63
C THR A 1 15.49 -21.88 11.11
N ARG A 2 16.02 -21.59 9.92
CA ARG A 2 15.83 -20.28 9.27
C ARG A 2 14.31 -20.07 9.14
N GLN A 3 13.77 -18.96 9.65
CA GLN A 3 12.38 -18.61 9.36
C GLN A 3 12.29 -18.41 7.84
N SER A 4 11.69 -19.37 7.14
CA SER A 4 11.65 -19.40 5.67
C SER A 4 10.61 -18.46 5.07
N ALA A 5 9.75 -17.84 5.88
CA ALA A 5 8.63 -17.03 5.39
C ALA A 5 9.00 -15.56 5.14
N GLU A 6 9.85 -14.96 5.99
CA GLU A 6 10.24 -13.57 5.81
C GLU A 6 11.61 -13.44 5.10
N PRO A 7 11.71 -12.61 4.06
CA PRO A 7 12.98 -12.33 3.42
C PRO A 7 13.95 -11.63 4.40
N PRO A 8 15.27 -11.86 4.28
CA PRO A 8 16.24 -11.23 5.16
C PRO A 8 16.19 -9.71 5.03
N MET A 9 16.17 -9.01 6.18
CA MET A 9 16.19 -7.55 6.25
C MET A 9 17.57 -7.02 5.85
N THR A 10 17.77 -6.80 4.56
CA THR A 10 19.01 -6.22 4.02
C THR A 10 18.95 -4.69 4.03
N ARG A 11 20.10 -4.03 3.91
CA ARG A 11 20.16 -2.56 3.76
C ARG A 11 19.33 -2.06 2.58
N PHE A 12 19.27 -2.82 1.49
CA PHE A 12 18.43 -2.50 0.33
C PHE A 12 16.95 -2.56 0.68
N VAL A 13 16.49 -3.64 1.33
CA VAL A 13 15.08 -3.80 1.75
C VAL A 13 14.67 -2.67 2.71
N ALA A 14 15.50 -2.39 3.72
CA ALA A 14 15.25 -1.30 4.66
C ALA A 14 15.13 0.07 3.95
N LEU A 15 15.96 0.33 2.93
CA LEU A 15 15.90 1.56 2.16
C LEU A 15 14.64 1.67 1.29
N GLN A 16 14.18 0.57 0.68
CA GLN A 16 12.95 0.61 -0.13
C GLN A 16 11.70 0.80 0.72
N LEU A 17 11.68 0.24 1.93
CA LEU A 17 10.53 0.37 2.82
C LEU A 17 10.48 1.70 3.57
N SER A 18 11.62 2.38 3.75
CA SER A 18 11.68 3.67 4.47
C SER A 18 11.36 4.89 3.61
N GLN A 19 11.28 4.72 2.29
CA GLN A 19 11.07 5.81 1.35
C GLN A 19 9.63 5.84 0.84
N SER A 20 9.15 7.05 0.53
CA SER A 20 7.85 7.24 -0.11
C SER A 20 7.97 7.02 -1.62
N HIS A 21 7.15 6.13 -2.17
CA HIS A 21 7.14 5.82 -3.59
C HIS A 21 5.75 6.08 -4.17
N SER A 22 5.69 6.80 -5.29
CA SER A 22 4.45 7.03 -6.03
C SER A 22 4.69 6.91 -7.53
N TYR A 23 3.64 6.57 -8.28
CA TYR A 23 3.69 6.39 -9.72
C TYR A 23 2.56 7.19 -10.39
N SER A 24 2.84 7.71 -11.60
CA SER A 24 1.82 8.36 -12.41
C SER A 24 1.01 7.33 -13.18
N ILE A 25 -0.32 7.42 -13.09
CA ILE A 25 -1.26 6.59 -13.85
C ILE A 25 -1.61 7.18 -15.24
N ALA A 26 -0.96 8.27 -15.65
CA ALA A 26 -1.33 9.01 -16.86
C ALA A 26 -1.26 8.16 -18.14
N LYS A 27 -0.39 7.14 -18.19
CA LYS A 27 -0.35 6.19 -19.31
C LYS A 27 -1.61 5.34 -19.38
N ALA A 28 -2.07 4.81 -18.24
CA ALA A 28 -3.29 4.01 -18.19
C ALA A 28 -4.53 4.81 -18.62
N GLN A 29 -4.59 6.08 -18.20
CA GLN A 29 -5.66 7.01 -18.61
C GLN A 29 -5.67 7.24 -20.11
N ARG A 30 -4.52 7.51 -20.73
CA ARG A 30 -4.44 7.79 -22.18
C ARG A 30 -4.66 6.55 -23.04
N ASP A 31 -4.02 5.45 -22.67
CA ASP A 31 -3.91 4.30 -23.56
C ASP A 31 -5.12 3.37 -23.42
N PHE A 32 -5.74 3.32 -22.23
CA PHE A 32 -6.85 2.43 -21.92
C PHE A 32 -8.13 3.16 -21.50
N GLY A 33 -8.14 4.49 -21.46
CA GLY A 33 -9.27 5.25 -20.92
C GLY A 33 -9.53 4.95 -19.44
N TYR A 34 -8.51 4.51 -18.70
CA TYR A 34 -8.67 4.10 -17.32
C TYR A 34 -9.08 5.27 -16.44
N GLU A 35 -10.22 5.14 -15.77
CA GLU A 35 -10.67 6.06 -14.74
C GLU A 35 -10.83 5.30 -13.41
N PRO A 36 -10.18 5.76 -12.31
CA PRO A 36 -10.34 5.10 -11.03
C PRO A 36 -11.76 5.29 -10.51
N LEU A 37 -12.44 4.18 -10.17
CA LEU A 37 -13.80 4.19 -9.62
C LEU A 37 -13.93 4.98 -8.31
N ILE A 38 -12.83 5.06 -7.56
CA ILE A 38 -12.72 5.79 -6.30
C ILE A 38 -11.43 6.60 -6.37
N SER A 39 -11.50 7.90 -6.09
CA SER A 39 -10.31 8.75 -6.05
C SER A 39 -9.41 8.37 -4.87
N ALA A 40 -8.11 8.68 -4.97
CA ALA A 40 -7.17 8.42 -3.87
C ALA A 40 -7.65 9.08 -2.56
N GLU A 41 -8.14 10.31 -2.63
CA GLU A 41 -8.62 11.07 -1.48
C GLU A 41 -9.87 10.46 -0.82
N GLU A 42 -10.83 10.00 -1.62
CA GLU A 42 -11.99 9.26 -1.12
C GLU A 42 -11.56 7.92 -0.49
N GLY A 43 -10.64 7.20 -1.15
CA GLY A 43 -10.11 5.94 -0.66
C GLY A 43 -9.43 6.10 0.70
N PHE A 44 -8.61 7.14 0.89
CA PHE A 44 -7.98 7.43 2.17
C PHE A 44 -8.99 7.77 3.26
N ARG A 45 -10.04 8.53 2.94
CA ARG A 45 -11.10 8.85 3.92
C ARG A 45 -11.85 7.61 4.40
N ARG A 46 -12.15 6.68 3.49
CA ARG A 46 -12.76 5.38 3.85
C ARG A 46 -11.83 4.55 4.70
N LEU A 47 -10.56 4.47 4.30
CA LEU A 47 -9.55 3.72 5.03
C LEU A 47 -9.39 4.24 6.46
N GLU A 48 -9.35 5.55 6.65
CA GLU A 48 -9.27 6.19 7.97
C GLU A 48 -10.48 5.83 8.85
N ALA A 49 -11.69 5.87 8.27
CA ALA A 49 -12.91 5.50 8.99
C ALA A 49 -12.92 4.02 9.40
N ASP A 50 -12.37 3.13 8.56
CA ASP A 50 -12.33 1.69 8.81
C ASP A 50 -11.16 1.28 9.73
N PHE A 51 -10.08 2.06 9.79
CA PHE A 51 -8.84 1.75 10.50
C PHE A 51 -9.01 1.27 11.95
N PRO A 52 -9.90 1.85 12.79
CA PRO A 52 -10.13 1.37 14.15
C PRO A 52 -10.63 -0.07 14.22
N SER A 53 -11.46 -0.50 13.26
CA SER A 53 -12.00 -1.86 13.21
C SER A 53 -10.95 -2.90 12.81
N LEU A 54 -10.00 -2.52 11.94
CA LEU A 54 -8.91 -3.39 11.49
C LEU A 54 -7.90 -3.69 12.61
N LEU A 55 -7.67 -2.74 13.51
CA LEU A 55 -6.78 -2.91 14.65
C LEU A 55 -7.32 -3.87 15.72
N LEU A 56 -8.64 -4.07 15.79
CA LEU A 56 -9.28 -4.95 16.77
C LEU A 56 -9.30 -6.43 16.36
N CYS A 57 -9.01 -6.73 15.09
CA CYS A 57 -9.12 -8.10 14.55
C CYS A 57 -7.91 -9.01 14.88
N HIS A 58 -6.89 -8.47 15.56
CA HIS A 58 -5.77 -9.26 16.10
C HIS A 58 -5.54 -8.92 17.58
N PRO A 59 -6.14 -9.67 18.53
CA PRO A 59 -5.54 -9.75 19.86
C PRO A 59 -4.12 -10.31 19.67
N LYS A 60 -3.13 -9.63 20.24
CA LYS A 60 -1.75 -10.10 20.30
C LYS A 60 -1.68 -11.51 20.88
#